data_AF-A0A7C4TYW1-F1
#
_entry.id   AF-A0A7C4TYW1-F1
#
_cell.length_a   1.000
_cell.length_b   1.000
_cell.length_c   1.000
_cell.angle_alpha   90.00
_cell.angle_beta   90.00
_cell.angle_gamma   90.00
#
_symmetry.space_group_name_H-M   'P 1'
#
loop_
_entity.id
_entity.type
_entity.pdbx_description
1 polymer ?
#
loop_
_entity_poly.entity_id
_entity_poly.type
_entity_poly.pdbx_seq_one_letter_code
_entity_poly.pdbx_strand_id
1 'polypeptide(L)'
;MPRTEKRLKQNGFYSKVKKSENLQILASVGYLDFLTLMRKCEIILTDSGGVQEAATAPPIRKPVLVLRLSTERSEAVEAGFAKLVGVNRKDILKAIKETLENREKLPESSPYGNGNAAERIVKILESEITASSF
;
A
#
# COMPACT_ATOMS: atom_id res chain seq x y z
N MET A 1 13.49 -7.66 10.59
CA MET A 1 13.05 -8.50 9.44
C MET A 1 14.25 -9.24 8.84
N PRO A 2 14.39 -10.57 9.05
CA PRO A 2 15.56 -11.33 8.60
C PRO A 2 15.85 -11.23 7.10
N ARG A 3 14.80 -11.17 6.26
CA ARG A 3 14.94 -11.05 4.80
C ARG A 3 15.49 -9.68 4.37
N THR A 4 14.95 -8.58 4.90
CA THR A 4 15.39 -7.21 4.59
C THR A 4 16.85 -7.00 5.00
N GLU A 5 17.20 -7.42 6.22
CA GLU A 5 18.59 -7.32 6.70
C GLU A 5 19.56 -8.13 5.83
N LYS A 6 19.19 -9.38 5.49
CA LYS A 6 19.99 -10.21 4.58
C LYS A 6 20.20 -9.52 3.23
N ARG A 7 19.16 -8.94 2.63
CA ARG A 7 19.25 -8.20 1.35
C ARG A 7 20.12 -6.95 1.45
N LEU A 8 20.00 -6.17 2.53
CA LEU A 8 20.82 -4.99 2.75
C LEU A 8 22.31 -5.34 2.92
N LYS A 9 22.62 -6.43 3.62
CA LYS A 9 24.01 -6.92 3.77
C LYS A 9 24.57 -7.40 2.43
N GLN A 10 23.80 -8.19 1.68
CA GLN A 10 24.19 -8.70 0.36
C GLN A 10 24.50 -7.58 -0.65
N ASN A 11 23.83 -6.44 -0.54
CA ASN A 11 24.02 -5.30 -1.43
C ASN A 11 24.93 -4.20 -0.82
N GLY A 12 25.62 -4.46 0.29
CA GLY A 12 26.56 -3.50 0.90
C GLY A 12 25.92 -2.27 1.53
N PHE A 13 24.59 -2.22 1.67
CA PHE A 13 23.87 -1.05 2.20
C PHE A 13 23.65 -1.08 3.71
N TYR A 14 23.81 -2.25 4.36
CA TYR A 14 23.43 -2.42 5.77
C TYR A 14 24.07 -1.39 6.70
N SER A 15 25.40 -1.20 6.62
CA SER A 15 26.13 -0.23 7.46
C SER A 15 25.71 1.21 7.20
N LYS A 16 25.42 1.56 5.95
CA LYS A 16 24.97 2.91 5.57
C LYS A 16 23.58 3.20 6.13
N VAL A 17 22.66 2.23 6.02
CA VAL A 17 21.31 2.37 6.57
C VAL A 17 21.35 2.45 8.10
N LYS A 18 22.12 1.58 8.77
CA LYS A 18 22.26 1.58 10.23
C LYS A 18 22.78 2.90 10.82
N LYS A 19 23.60 3.64 10.06
CA LYS A 19 24.16 4.93 10.46
C LYS A 19 23.31 6.14 10.06
N SER A 20 22.26 5.92 9.28
CA SER A 20 21.40 7.00 8.78
C SER A 20 20.42 7.45 9.86
N GLU A 21 20.46 8.72 10.25
CA GLU A 21 19.48 9.31 11.18
C GLU A 21 18.09 9.47 10.53
N ASN A 22 18.04 9.53 9.19
CA ASN A 22 16.81 9.71 8.42
C ASN A 22 16.14 8.40 7.98
N LEU A 23 16.64 7.24 8.45
CA LEU A 23 16.11 5.94 8.04
C LEU A 23 16.01 4.98 9.22
N GLN A 24 14.78 4.61 9.56
CA GLN A 24 14.50 3.65 10.61
C GLN A 24 14.10 2.31 10.01
N ILE A 25 14.86 1.25 10.32
CA ILE A 25 14.43 -0.13 10.03
C ILE A 25 13.65 -0.64 11.24
N LEU A 26 12.42 -1.07 11.01
CA LEU A 26 11.58 -1.71 12.02
C LEU A 26 11.65 -3.24 11.92
N ALA A 27 11.41 -3.90 13.06
CA ALA A 27 11.02 -5.31 13.05
C ALA A 27 9.63 -5.48 12.40
N SER A 28 9.17 -6.73 12.25
CA SER A 28 7.75 -6.92 11.91
C SER A 28 6.92 -6.31 13.02
N VAL A 29 6.01 -5.41 12.66
CA VAL A 29 5.08 -4.78 13.59
C VAL A 29 3.75 -5.54 13.56
N GLY A 30 2.92 -5.34 14.58
CA GLY A 30 1.55 -5.84 14.59
C GLY A 30 0.70 -5.14 13.52
N TYR A 31 -0.42 -5.77 13.16
CA TYR A 31 -1.31 -5.22 12.13
C TYR A 31 -1.83 -3.82 12.48
N LEU A 32 -2.30 -3.61 13.71
CA LEU A 32 -2.81 -2.30 14.16
C LEU A 32 -1.73 -1.21 14.19
N ASP A 33 -0.51 -1.57 14.58
CA ASP A 33 0.64 -0.66 14.54
C ASP A 33 0.97 -0.27 13.10
N PHE A 34 0.92 -1.24 12.18
CA PHE A 34 1.15 -0.99 10.76
C PHE A 34 0.11 -0.04 10.16
N LEU A 35 -1.17 -0.24 10.45
CA LEU A 35 -2.23 0.69 10.02
C LEU A 35 -2.02 2.09 10.60
N THR A 36 -1.53 2.19 11.84
CA THR A 36 -1.21 3.47 12.46
C THR A 36 -0.06 4.18 11.75
N LEU A 37 0.98 3.44 11.35
CA LEU A 37 2.08 3.98 10.55
C LEU A 37 1.59 4.48 9.19
N MET A 38 0.76 3.69 8.49
CA MET A 38 0.16 4.09 7.22
C MET A 38 -0.68 5.36 7.38
N ARG A 39 -1.51 5.46 8.42
CA ARG A 39 -2.34 6.65 8.66
C ARG A 39 -1.51 7.91 8.95
N LYS A 40 -0.34 7.78 9.57
CA LYS A 40 0.50 8.90 10.00
C LYS A 40 1.55 9.33 8.97
N CYS A 41 1.84 8.54 7.94
CA CYS A 41 2.82 8.91 6.92
C CYS A 41 2.27 9.97 5.95
N GLU A 42 3.17 10.58 5.16
CA GLU A 42 2.79 11.48 4.07
C GLU A 42 2.57 10.74 2.75
N ILE A 43 3.39 9.72 2.47
CA ILE A 43 3.40 8.93 1.24
C ILE A 43 3.80 7.49 1.56
N ILE A 44 3.29 6.54 0.81
CA ILE A 44 3.64 5.11 0.93
C ILE A 44 4.39 4.67 -0.32
N LEU A 45 5.56 4.06 -0.15
CA LEU A 45 6.29 3.37 -1.21
C LEU A 45 6.18 1.87 -0.95
N THR A 46 5.62 1.11 -1.89
CA THR A 46 5.34 -0.31 -1.65
C THR A 46 5.35 -1.14 -2.93
N ASP A 47 5.67 -2.43 -2.80
CA ASP A 47 5.43 -3.48 -3.79
C ASP A 47 4.25 -4.39 -3.41
N SER A 48 3.61 -4.16 -2.26
CA SER A 48 2.53 -4.99 -1.74
C SER A 48 1.17 -4.59 -2.30
N GLY A 49 0.43 -5.55 -2.86
CA GLY A 49 -0.95 -5.37 -3.32
C GLY A 49 -1.92 -5.03 -2.18
N GLY A 50 -1.82 -5.73 -1.05
CA GLY A 50 -2.68 -5.46 0.12
C GLY A 50 -2.46 -4.07 0.72
N VAL A 51 -1.24 -3.54 0.67
CA VAL A 51 -0.96 -2.15 1.09
C VAL A 51 -1.54 -1.14 0.10
N GLN A 52 -1.49 -1.44 -1.21
CA GLN A 52 -2.16 -0.61 -2.22
C GLN A 52 -3.67 -0.51 -1.95
N GLU A 53 -4.34 -1.62 -1.68
CA GLU A 53 -5.77 -1.64 -1.32
C GLU A 53 -6.03 -0.85 -0.03
N ALA A 54 -5.31 -1.19 1.06
CA ALA A 54 -5.53 -0.59 2.38
C ALA A 54 -5.28 0.93 2.40
N ALA A 55 -4.34 1.42 1.59
CA ALA A 55 -4.06 2.86 1.50
C ALA A 55 -5.22 3.67 0.91
N THR A 56 -6.12 3.04 0.14
CA THR A 56 -7.32 3.69 -0.41
C THR A 56 -8.46 3.83 0.61
N ALA A 57 -8.42 3.09 1.71
CA ALA A 57 -9.48 3.10 2.70
C ALA A 57 -9.61 4.50 3.35
N PRO A 58 -10.82 5.06 3.51
CA PRO A 58 -11.01 6.41 4.05
C PRO A 58 -10.28 6.71 5.39
N PRO A 59 -10.18 5.76 6.35
CA PRO A 59 -9.43 6.00 7.60
C PRO A 59 -7.91 6.13 7.42
N ILE A 60 -7.35 5.67 6.30
CA ILE A 60 -5.91 5.71 6.01
C ILE A 60 -5.62 6.77 4.96
N ARG A 61 -6.21 6.63 3.77
CA ARG A 61 -6.20 7.54 2.62
C ARG A 61 -4.84 8.23 2.40
N LYS A 62 -3.92 7.52 1.74
CA LYS A 62 -2.56 8.00 1.43
C LYS A 62 -2.17 7.80 -0.03
N PRO A 63 -1.33 8.69 -0.59
CA PRO A 63 -0.79 8.48 -1.92
C PRO A 63 0.21 7.33 -1.91
N VAL A 64 0.17 6.49 -2.94
CA VAL A 64 0.99 5.29 -3.06
C VAL A 64 1.87 5.36 -4.30
N LEU A 65 3.16 5.13 -4.13
CA LEU A 65 4.09 4.88 -5.22
C LEU A 65 4.41 3.38 -5.27
N VAL A 66 3.97 2.74 -6.35
CA VAL A 66 4.11 1.29 -6.53
C VAL A 66 5.45 0.99 -7.18
N LEU A 67 6.31 0.27 -6.44
CA LEU A 67 7.68 -0.07 -6.84
C LEU A 67 7.74 -1.38 -7.66
N ARG A 68 6.85 -1.50 -8.65
CA ARG A 68 6.74 -2.66 -9.55
C ARG A 68 6.59 -2.18 -11.00
N LEU A 69 6.90 -3.05 -11.96
CA LEU A 69 6.69 -2.78 -13.40
C LEU A 69 5.23 -2.98 -13.83
N SER A 70 4.44 -3.70 -13.03
CA SER A 70 3.01 -3.95 -13.23
C SER A 70 2.33 -4.14 -11.88
N THR A 71 1.01 -3.95 -11.84
CA THR A 71 0.19 -4.19 -10.65
C THR A 71 -1.13 -4.86 -11.03
N GLU A 72 -1.57 -5.79 -10.19
CA GLU A 72 -2.89 -6.43 -10.20
C GLU A 72 -3.98 -5.57 -9.52
N ARG A 73 -3.66 -4.33 -9.18
CA ARG A 73 -4.50 -3.34 -8.50
C ARG A 73 -4.66 -2.09 -9.36
N SER A 74 -5.05 -2.26 -10.62
CA SER A 74 -5.13 -1.15 -11.56
C SER A 74 -6.16 -0.11 -11.12
N GLU A 75 -7.20 -0.51 -10.39
CA GLU A 75 -8.26 0.38 -9.90
C GLU A 75 -7.71 1.44 -8.93
N ALA A 76 -6.69 1.11 -8.12
CA ALA A 76 -6.02 2.09 -7.26
C ALA A 76 -5.25 3.15 -8.08
N VAL A 77 -4.70 2.75 -9.23
CA VAL A 77 -3.98 3.64 -10.16
C VAL A 77 -4.98 4.51 -10.91
N GLU A 78 -6.01 3.89 -11.50
CA GLU A 78 -7.06 4.54 -12.26
C GLU A 78 -7.85 5.56 -11.42
N ALA A 79 -8.12 5.23 -10.15
CA ALA A 79 -8.78 6.15 -9.22
C ALA A 79 -7.87 7.30 -8.75
N GLY A 80 -6.55 7.26 -9.01
CA GLY A 80 -5.61 8.31 -8.59
C GLY A 80 -5.08 8.18 -7.16
N PHE A 81 -5.25 7.02 -6.51
CA PHE A 81 -4.59 6.74 -5.23
C PHE A 81 -3.14 6.30 -5.38
N ALA A 82 -2.82 5.64 -6.50
CA ALA A 82 -1.53 5.01 -6.73
C ALA A 82 -0.90 5.45 -8.06
N LYS A 83 0.43 5.49 -8.09
CA LYS A 83 1.22 5.66 -9.31
C LYS A 83 2.16 4.47 -9.47
N LEU A 84 2.14 3.82 -10.63
CA LEU A 84 3.10 2.77 -10.96
C LEU A 84 4.42 3.41 -11.39
N VAL A 85 5.45 3.31 -10.54
CA VAL A 85 6.72 4.03 -10.74
C VAL A 85 7.84 3.14 -11.26
N GLY A 86 7.71 1.81 -11.12
CA GLY A 86 8.76 0.88 -11.49
C GLY A 86 9.90 0.83 -10.48
N VAL A 87 11.09 0.46 -10.96
CA VAL A 87 12.27 0.20 -10.12
C VAL A 87 13.47 1.08 -10.47
N ASN A 88 13.29 2.04 -11.38
CA ASN A 88 14.35 2.97 -11.76
C ASN A 88 14.49 4.07 -10.70
N ARG A 89 15.71 4.24 -10.18
CA ARG A 89 16.01 5.23 -9.15
C ARG A 89 15.60 6.66 -9.52
N LYS A 90 15.84 7.09 -10.76
CA LYS A 90 15.53 8.47 -11.18
C LYS A 90 14.02 8.72 -11.16
N ASP A 91 13.26 7.75 -11.65
CA ASP A 91 11.80 7.85 -11.71
C ASP A 91 11.19 7.80 -10.32
N ILE A 92 11.70 6.94 -9.43
CA ILE A 92 11.30 6.89 -8.02
C ILE A 92 11.54 8.23 -7.33
N LEU A 93 12.73 8.81 -7.46
CA LEU A 93 13.05 10.10 -6.82
C LEU A 93 12.19 11.24 -7.37
N LYS A 94 11.95 11.26 -8.69
CA LYS A 94 11.08 12.24 -9.33
C LYS A 94 9.64 12.11 -8.80
N ALA A 95 9.10 10.89 -8.75
CA ALA A 95 7.74 10.65 -8.26
C ALA A 95 7.57 11.03 -6.78
N ILE A 96 8.54 10.71 -5.91
CA ILE A 96 8.52 11.14 -4.51
C ILE A 96 8.41 12.66 -4.42
N LYS A 97 9.28 13.38 -5.15
CA LYS A 97 9.30 14.85 -5.14
C LYS A 97 7.97 15.42 -5.62
N GLU A 98 7.48 14.96 -6.77
CA GLU A 98 6.21 15.40 -7.35
C GLU A 98 5.04 15.19 -6.39
N THR A 99 4.94 14.03 -5.75
CA THR A 99 3.82 13.73 -4.82
C THR A 99 3.88 14.55 -3.54
N LEU A 100 5.07 14.86 -3.02
CA LEU A 100 5.20 15.67 -1.81
C LEU A 100 4.97 17.17 -2.07
N GLU A 101 5.34 17.66 -3.26
CA GLU A 101 5.13 19.05 -3.69
C GLU A 101 3.68 19.29 -4.13
N ASN A 102 3.14 18.41 -4.96
CA ASN A 102 1.78 18.48 -5.48
C ASN A 102 0.89 17.56 -4.65
N ARG A 103 0.55 17.98 -3.41
CA ARG A 103 -0.34 17.24 -2.50
C ARG A 103 -1.77 17.15 -3.05
N GLU A 104 -1.93 16.39 -4.13
CA GLU A 104 -3.18 16.21 -4.85
C GLU A 104 -4.26 15.68 -3.91
N LYS A 105 -5.48 16.16 -4.10
CA LYS A 105 -6.62 15.72 -3.31
C LYS A 105 -6.96 14.29 -3.73
N LEU A 106 -6.71 13.34 -2.83
CA LEU A 106 -7.10 11.95 -3.04
C LEU A 106 -8.62 11.79 -3.08
N PRO A 107 -9.15 10.80 -3.81
CA PRO A 107 -10.58 10.50 -3.82
C PRO A 107 -11.11 10.19 -2.42
N GLU A 108 -12.41 10.40 -2.24
CA GLU A 108 -13.08 10.16 -0.95
C GLU A 108 -13.49 8.69 -0.78
N SER A 109 -13.82 8.02 -1.87
CA SER A 109 -14.23 6.61 -1.89
C SER A 109 -13.09 5.70 -2.35
N SER A 110 -12.94 4.56 -1.67
CA SER A 110 -12.07 3.49 -2.15
C SER A 110 -12.71 2.78 -3.35
N PRO A 111 -11.94 2.43 -4.40
CA PRO A 111 -12.44 1.60 -5.50
C PRO A 111 -12.70 0.15 -5.06
N TYR A 112 -12.18 -0.28 -3.90
CA TYR A 112 -12.33 -1.64 -3.38
C TYR A 112 -13.55 -1.83 -2.47
N GLY A 113 -14.41 -0.80 -2.41
CA GLY A 113 -15.68 -0.85 -1.69
C GLY A 113 -15.68 -0.06 -0.39
N ASN A 114 -16.75 -0.26 0.38
CA ASN A 114 -17.10 0.53 1.55
C ASN A 114 -17.08 -0.27 2.87
N GLY A 115 -16.47 -1.46 2.85
CA GLY A 115 -16.34 -2.32 4.04
C GLY A 115 -17.50 -3.28 4.30
N ASN A 116 -18.51 -3.34 3.44
CA ASN A 116 -19.67 -4.24 3.62
C ASN A 116 -19.57 -5.59 2.88
N ALA A 117 -18.38 -5.95 2.38
CA ALA A 117 -18.19 -7.15 1.57
C ALA A 117 -18.64 -8.44 2.29
N ALA A 118 -18.30 -8.59 3.57
CA ALA A 118 -18.67 -9.78 4.34
C ALA A 118 -20.20 -9.95 4.44
N GLU A 119 -20.93 -8.89 4.76
CA GLU A 119 -22.40 -8.90 4.84
C GLU A 119 -23.02 -9.28 3.48
N ARG A 120 -22.50 -8.72 2.39
CA ARG A 120 -22.99 -9.02 1.03
C ARG A 120 -22.72 -10.47 0.65
N ILE A 121 -21.54 -10.99 0.95
CA ILE A 121 -21.17 -12.38 0.67
C ILE A 121 -22.08 -13.33 1.44
N VAL A 122 -22.31 -13.10 2.73
CA VAL A 122 -23.21 -13.93 3.55
C VAL A 122 -24.62 -13.94 2.97
N LYS A 123 -25.18 -12.77 2.63
CA LYS A 123 -26.52 -12.66 2.00
C LYS A 123 -26.62 -13.45 0.69
N ILE A 124 -25.60 -13.39 -0.15
CA ILE A 124 -25.56 -14.17 -1.40
C ILE A 124 -25.56 -15.66 -1.09
N LEU A 125 -24.69 -16.12 -0.18
CA LEU A 125 -24.63 -17.54 0.19
C LEU A 125 -25.95 -18.05 0.77
N GLU A 126 -26.62 -17.28 1.63
CA GLU A 126 -27.93 -17.62 2.18
C GLU A 126 -28.98 -17.77 1.07
N SER A 127 -28.98 -16.86 0.09
CA SER A 127 -29.92 -16.95 -1.05
C SER A 127 -29.65 -18.18 -1.93
N GLU A 128 -28.39 -18.50 -2.21
CA GLU A 128 -28.01 -19.64 -3.07
C GLU A 128 -28.31 -20.98 -2.40
N ILE A 129 -28.06 -21.10 -1.09
CA ILE A 129 -28.37 -22.30 -0.31
C ILE A 129 -29.89 -22.52 -0.27
N THR A 130 -30.67 -21.45 -0.08
CA THR A 130 -32.14 -21.55 -0.04
C THR A 130 -32.71 -21.91 -1.41
N ALA A 131 -32.16 -21.36 -2.49
CA ALA A 131 -32.57 -21.66 -3.87
C ALA A 131 -32.20 -23.08 -4.33
N SER A 132 -31.11 -23.64 -3.80
CA SER A 132 -30.63 -25.00 -4.14
C SER A 132 -31.28 -26.11 -3.30
N SER A 133 -32.18 -25.77 -2.35
CA SER A 133 -32.85 -26.72 -1.46
C SER A 133 -34.26 -27.13 -1.94
N PHE A 134 -34.57 -26.95 -3.23
CA PHE A 134 -35.80 -27.39 -3.89
C PHE A 134 -35.49 -28.21 -5.15
#